data_AF-A0A9W6HNC0-F1
#
_entry.id   AF-A0A9W6HNC0-F1
#
_cell.length_a   1.000
_cell.length_b   1.000
_cell.length_c   1.000
_cell.angle_alpha   90.00
_cell.angle_beta   90.00
_cell.angle_gamma   90.00
#
_symmetry.space_group_name_H-M   'P 1'
#
loop_
_entity.id
_entity.type
_entity.pdbx_description
1 polymer ?
#
loop_
_entity_poly.entity_id
_entity_poly.type
_entity_poly.pdbx_seq_one_letter_code
_entity_poly.pdbx_strand_id
1 'polypeptide(L)'
;MLSVASVPVPDIYDTSSAPREIYALAADVQPGNSGGPLLDGDGGVIGVVFARGTGTDERGYAMTTAELRPALASVDADSPAVPPGTCTR
;
A
#
# COMPACT_ATOMS: atom_id res chain seq x y z
N MET A 1 -14.57 -12.10 -4.80
CA MET A 1 -14.21 -11.59 -3.45
C MET A 1 -12.74 -11.22 -3.48
N LEU A 2 -12.38 -10.06 -2.94
CA LEU A 2 -10.97 -9.69 -2.78
C LEU A 2 -10.34 -10.63 -1.74
N SER A 3 -9.24 -11.27 -2.08
CA SER A 3 -8.47 -12.06 -1.11
C SER A 3 -7.56 -11.13 -0.32
N VAL A 4 -7.48 -11.38 0.99
CA VAL A 4 -6.54 -10.73 1.90
C VAL A 4 -5.42 -11.71 2.21
N ALA A 5 -4.18 -11.24 2.20
CA ALA A 5 -3.03 -12.02 2.61
C ALA A 5 -2.04 -11.15 3.39
N SER A 6 -1.38 -11.74 4.37
CA SER A 6 -0.20 -11.14 5.00
C SER A 6 1.05 -11.66 4.29
N VAL A 7 1.81 -10.78 3.65
CA VAL A 7 3.01 -11.16 2.88
C VAL A 7 4.21 -10.30 3.28
N PRO A 8 5.44 -10.84 3.26
CA PRO A 8 6.64 -10.03 3.41
C PRO A 8 6.74 -9.00 2.28
N VAL A 9 6.74 -7.72 2.63
CA VAL A 9 6.98 -6.61 1.70
C VAL A 9 8.33 -5.99 2.04
N PRO A 10 9.26 -5.86 1.08
CA PRO A 10 10.53 -5.18 1.32
C PRO A 10 10.30 -3.69 1.58
N ASP A 11 11.18 -3.07 2.37
CA ASP A 11 11.26 -1.62 2.40
C ASP A 11 11.76 -1.07 1.04
N ILE A 12 11.67 0.25 0.86
CA ILE A 12 12.07 0.90 -0.41
C ILE A 12 13.59 0.91 -0.63
N TYR A 13 14.39 0.48 0.35
CA TYR A 13 15.85 0.45 0.30
C TYR A 13 16.40 -0.97 0.09
N ASP A 14 15.53 -1.96 -0.05
CA ASP A 14 15.86 -3.39 -0.11
C ASP A 14 16.72 -3.88 1.08
N THR A 15 16.62 -3.22 2.25
CA THR A 15 17.44 -3.56 3.44
C THR A 15 16.72 -4.47 4.43
N SER A 16 15.39 -4.45 4.43
CA SER A 16 14.56 -5.23 5.35
C SER A 16 13.22 -5.58 4.70
N SER A 17 12.51 -6.53 5.30
CA SER A 17 11.13 -6.84 4.93
C SER A 17 10.27 -7.06 6.17
N ALA A 18 9.02 -6.62 6.10
CA ALA A 18 8.04 -6.81 7.15
C ALA A 18 6.74 -7.38 6.56
N PRO A 19 5.99 -8.20 7.32
CA PRO A 19 4.68 -8.64 6.89
C PRO A 19 3.74 -7.44 6.76
N ARG A 20 2.99 -7.38 5.65
CA ARG A 20 1.92 -6.41 5.41
C ARG A 20 0.66 -7.14 5.01
N GLU A 21 -0.47 -6.72 5.56
CA GLU A 21 -1.77 -7.17 5.08
C GLU A 21 -2.16 -6.43 3.79
N ILE A 22 -2.39 -7.18 2.70
CA ILE A 22 -2.64 -6.64 1.37
C ILE A 22 -3.83 -7.32 0.67
N TYR A 23 -4.42 -6.59 -0.26
CA TYR A 23 -5.24 -7.13 -1.34
C TYR A 23 -4.41 -7.40 -2.59
N ALA A 24 -4.65 -8.53 -3.24
CA ALA A 24 -4.26 -8.75 -4.63
C ALA A 24 -5.43 -8.33 -5.56
N LEU A 25 -5.14 -7.46 -6.52
CA LEU A 25 -6.12 -6.86 -7.41
C LEU A 25 -5.94 -7.42 -8.83
N ALA A 26 -7.03 -7.77 -9.49
CA ALA A 26 -7.05 -7.92 -10.94
C ALA A 26 -7.28 -6.53 -11.54
N ALA A 27 -6.20 -5.76 -11.69
CA ALA A 27 -6.23 -4.36 -12.08
C ALA A 27 -4.90 -3.95 -12.73
N ASP A 28 -5.00 -3.13 -13.77
CA ASP A 28 -3.86 -2.48 -14.39
C ASP A 28 -3.40 -1.27 -13.57
N VAL A 29 -2.44 -1.49 -12.66
CA VAL A 29 -1.86 -0.43 -11.82
C VAL A 29 -0.68 0.22 -12.53
N GLN A 30 -0.77 1.53 -12.72
CA GLN A 30 0.20 2.32 -13.47
C GLN A 30 0.96 3.32 -12.57
N PRO A 31 2.15 3.80 -13.01
CA PRO A 31 2.85 4.89 -12.34
C PRO A 31 1.93 6.08 -12.11
N GLY A 32 1.95 6.63 -10.89
CA GLY A 32 1.05 7.69 -10.45
C GLY A 32 -0.22 7.20 -9.74
N ASN A 33 -0.55 5.91 -9.79
CA ASN A 33 -1.62 5.34 -8.94
C ASN A 33 -1.17 5.08 -7.50
N SER A 34 0.14 4.95 -7.26
CA SER A 34 0.69 4.74 -5.92
C SER A 34 0.24 5.84 -4.95
N GLY A 35 -0.26 5.44 -3.79
CA GLY A 35 -0.88 6.33 -2.79
C GLY A 35 -2.36 6.61 -3.01
N GLY A 36 -2.93 6.21 -4.16
CA GLY A 36 -4.35 6.36 -4.45
C GLY A 36 -5.24 5.38 -3.67
N PRO A 37 -6.51 5.75 -3.40
CA PRO A 37 -7.44 4.91 -2.66
C PRO A 37 -7.94 3.74 -3.52
N LEU A 38 -8.05 2.56 -2.90
CA LEU A 38 -8.88 1.46 -3.40
C LEU A 38 -10.29 1.62 -2.84
N LEU A 39 -11.28 1.71 -3.73
CA LEU A 39 -12.68 1.88 -3.37
C LEU A 39 -13.46 0.56 -3.49
N ASP A 40 -14.44 0.36 -2.61
CA ASP A 40 -15.48 -0.65 -2.79
C ASP A 40 -16.61 -0.16 -3.72
N GLY A 41 -17.62 -1.01 -3.95
CA GLY A 41 -18.75 -0.71 -4.84
C GLY A 41 -19.64 0.45 -4.38
N ASP A 42 -19.54 0.84 -3.11
CA ASP A 42 -20.28 1.95 -2.51
C ASP A 42 -19.44 3.24 -2.46
N GLY A 43 -18.18 3.19 -2.91
CA GLY A 43 -17.24 4.30 -2.90
C GLY A 43 -16.48 4.45 -1.57
N GLY A 44 -16.56 3.48 -0.67
CA GLY A 44 -15.81 3.44 0.58
C GLY A 44 -14.33 3.11 0.34
N VAL A 45 -13.42 3.79 1.06
CA VAL A 45 -11.97 3.49 0.98
C VAL A 45 -11.66 2.23 1.77
N ILE A 46 -11.22 1.18 1.08
CA ILE A 46 -10.87 -0.12 1.67
C ILE A 46 -9.37 -0.39 1.68
N GLY A 47 -8.56 0.40 0.98
CA GLY A 47 -7.10 0.28 0.98
C GLY A 47 -6.37 1.39 0.23
N VAL A 48 -5.05 1.28 0.14
CA VAL A 48 -4.18 2.21 -0.59
C VAL A 48 -3.26 1.45 -1.53
N VAL A 49 -3.25 1.82 -2.81
CA VAL A 49 -2.42 1.18 -3.85
C VAL A 49 -0.94 1.46 -3.58
N PHE A 50 -0.10 0.43 -3.60
CA PHE A 50 1.34 0.58 -3.33
C PHE A 50 2.25 -0.11 -4.33
N ALA A 51 1.78 -1.14 -5.03
CA ALA A 51 2.61 -1.90 -5.96
C ALA A 51 1.82 -2.47 -7.15
N ARG A 52 2.57 -2.82 -8.20
CA ARG A 52 2.09 -3.60 -9.35
C ARG A 52 2.94 -4.87 -9.49
N GLY A 53 2.36 -5.91 -10.08
CA GLY A 53 3.10 -7.08 -10.52
C GLY A 53 4.12 -6.74 -11.60
N THR A 54 5.21 -7.50 -11.67
CA THR A 54 6.25 -7.35 -12.70
C THR A 54 5.99 -8.22 -13.94
N GLY A 55 4.94 -9.04 -13.92
CA GLY A 55 4.55 -9.93 -15.01
C GLY A 55 3.56 -9.29 -16.00
N THR A 56 3.11 -10.10 -16.96
CA THR A 56 2.08 -9.73 -17.95
C THR A 56 0.66 -9.75 -17.40
N ASP A 57 0.49 -10.26 -16.19
CA ASP A 57 -0.81 -10.27 -15.53
C ASP A 57 -1.08 -8.88 -14.97
N GLU A 58 -2.19 -8.27 -15.38
CA GLU A 58 -2.74 -7.02 -14.83
C GLU A 58 -3.03 -7.19 -13.33
N ARG A 59 -1.98 -7.16 -12.51
CA ARG A 59 -2.03 -7.41 -11.08
C ARG A 59 -1.56 -6.20 -10.31
N GLY A 60 -2.48 -5.65 -9.53
CA GLY A 60 -2.21 -4.57 -8.58
C GLY A 60 -2.15 -5.09 -7.15
N TYR A 61 -1.56 -4.29 -6.26
CA TYR A 61 -1.58 -4.54 -4.83
C TYR A 61 -1.94 -3.28 -4.07
N ALA A 62 -2.82 -3.45 -3.08
CA ALA A 62 -3.21 -2.40 -2.16
C ALA A 62 -3.04 -2.87 -0.71
N MET A 63 -2.51 -2.01 0.14
CA MET A 63 -2.46 -2.25 1.57
C MET A 63 -3.86 -2.06 2.17
N THR A 64 -4.28 -2.94 3.07
CA THR A 64 -5.62 -2.82 3.68
C THR A 64 -5.66 -1.62 4.61
N THR A 65 -6.87 -1.08 4.84
CA THR A 65 -7.04 -0.05 5.89
C THR A 65 -6.70 -0.57 7.29
N ALA A 66 -6.83 -1.87 7.54
CA ALA A 66 -6.44 -2.49 8.82
C ALA A 66 -4.93 -2.40 9.07
N GLU A 67 -4.09 -2.62 8.04
CA GLU A 67 -2.63 -2.43 8.13
C GLU A 67 -2.24 -0.96 8.37
N LEU A 68 -2.97 -0.02 7.77
CA LEU A 68 -2.64 1.42 7.86
C LEU A 68 -3.10 2.09 9.16
N ARG A 69 -4.20 1.60 9.75
CA ARG A 69 -4.83 2.23 10.93
C ARG A 69 -3.89 2.47 12.12
N PRO A 70 -3.03 1.51 12.53
CA PRO A 70 -2.12 1.73 13.65
C PRO A 70 -1.16 2.90 13.42
N ALA A 71 -0.60 3.02 12.21
CA ALA A 71 0.29 4.12 11.87
C ALA A 71 -0.45 5.47 11.87
N LEU A 72 -1.64 5.52 11.28
CA LEU A 72 -2.47 6.73 11.28
C LEU A 72 -2.93 7.14 12.70
N ALA A 73 -3.16 6.18 13.60
CA ALA A 73 -3.54 6.46 14.99
C ALA A 73 -2.38 7.00 15.84
N SER A 74 -1.14 6.82 15.39
CA SER A 74 0.06 7.32 16.09
C SER A 74 0.45 8.75 15.75
N VAL A 75 -0.26 9.39 14.81
CA VAL A 75 0.02 10.74 14.35
C VAL A 75 -1.25 11.60 14.36
N ASP A 76 -1.04 12.91 14.45
CA ASP A 76 -2.08 13.94 14.40
C ASP A 76 -1.58 15.16 13.61
N ALA A 77 -2.40 16.21 13.55
CA ALA A 77 -2.08 17.42 12.81
C ALA A 77 -0.89 18.22 13.39
N ASP A 78 -0.56 17.99 14.67
CA ASP A 78 0.50 18.69 15.39
C ASP A 78 1.80 17.87 15.44
N SER A 79 1.78 16.65 14.87
CA SER A 79 2.93 15.76 14.85
C SER A 79 4.11 16.41 14.10
N PRO A 80 5.33 16.32 14.64
CA PRO A 80 6.48 16.98 14.04
C PRO A 80 6.79 16.41 12.66
N ALA A 81 7.29 17.27 11.77
CA ALA A 81 7.79 16.82 10.48
C ALA A 81 8.92 15.80 10.67
N VAL A 82 8.89 14.73 9.87
CA VAL A 82 9.93 13.70 9.84
C VAL A 82 10.68 13.76 8.50
N PRO A 83 11.98 13.43 8.47
CA PRO A 83 12.72 13.30 7.22
C PRO A 83 12.11 12.19 6.34
N PRO A 84 12.02 12.36 5.01
CA PRO A 84 11.48 11.35 4.10
C PRO A 84 12.46 10.20 3.79
N GLY A 85 13.65 10.20 4.41
CA GLY A 85 14.73 9.28 4.11
C GLY A 85 15.55 9.69 2.87
N THR A 86 16.26 8.73 2.26
CA THR A 86 17.07 8.94 1.04
C THR A 86 16.27 8.66 -0.22
N CYS A 87 16.62 9.32 -1.33
CA CYS A 87 16.00 9.05 -2.63
C CYS A 87 16.41 7.68 -3.16
N THR A 88 15.44 6.91 -3.63
CA THR A 88 15.64 5.68 -4.40
C THR A 88 15.67 6.02 -5.89
N ARG A 89 16.26 5.15 -6.70
CA ARG A 89 16.51 5.39 -8.14
C ARG A 89 15.25 5.44 -8.98
#